data_AF-A0A5S3PG99-F1
#
_entry.id   AF-A0A5S3PG99-F1
#
_cell.length_a   1.000
_cell.length_b   1.000
_cell.length_c   1.000
_cell.angle_alpha   90.00
_cell.angle_beta   90.00
_cell.angle_gamma   90.00
#
_symmetry.space_group_name_H-M   'P 1'
#
loop_
_entity.id
_entity.type
_entity.pdbx_description
1 polymer ?
#
loop_
_entity_poly.entity_id
_entity_poly.type
_entity_poly.pdbx_seq_one_letter_code
_entity_poly.pdbx_strand_id
1 'polypeptide(L)'
;MKIKKSRCGIATCEVMALGANIYGLYGIHGNVSELTSKNGISKGGNWKTRFADNQIEKDLPFDSINAWTGFRNIARQRLLKVK
;
A
#
# COMPACT_ATOMS: atom_id res chain seq x y z
N MET A 1 -0.04 29.42 11.71
CA MET A 1 0.42 28.03 11.94
C MET A 1 1.39 27.65 10.83
N LYS A 2 2.70 27.58 11.09
CA LYS A 2 3.71 27.24 10.07
C LYS A 2 3.79 25.73 9.94
N ILE A 3 3.26 25.18 8.84
CA ILE A 3 3.44 23.76 8.50
C ILE A 3 4.94 23.56 8.28
N LYS A 4 5.62 22.91 9.24
CA LYS A 4 6.99 22.45 9.02
C LYS A 4 6.90 21.42 7.90
N LYS A 5 7.41 21.76 6.71
CA LYS A 5 7.71 20.75 5.68
C LYS A 5 8.75 19.83 6.29
N SER A 6 8.30 18.70 6.83
CA SER A 6 9.19 17.59 7.11
C SER A 6 9.83 17.26 5.76
N ARG A 7 11.17 17.24 5.72
CA ARG A 7 11.86 16.57 4.62
C ARG A 7 11.32 15.15 4.67
N CYS A 8 10.43 14.79 3.74
CA CYS A 8 9.96 13.43 3.58
C CYS A 8 11.22 12.66 3.16
N GLY A 9 11.94 12.18 4.17
CA GLY A 9 13.06 11.28 3.99
C GLY A 9 12.49 10.10 3.23
N ILE A 10 13.13 9.81 2.11
CA ILE A 10 12.84 8.74 1.18
C ILE A 10 12.82 7.42 1.98
N ALA A 11 11.68 7.06 2.56
CA ALA A 11 11.54 5.96 3.49
C ALA A 11 10.05 5.60 3.68
N THR A 12 9.83 4.38 4.15
CA THR A 12 8.52 3.94 4.66
C THR A 12 8.13 4.75 5.90
N CYS A 13 6.83 4.82 6.18
CA CYS A 13 6.30 5.38 7.43
C CYS A 13 5.56 4.31 8.24
N GLU A 14 5.22 4.64 9.48
CA GLU A 14 4.29 3.83 10.28
C GLU A 14 2.97 3.64 9.50
N VAL A 15 2.38 2.45 9.57
CA VAL A 15 1.21 2.05 8.76
C VAL A 15 0.04 3.01 8.92
N MET A 16 -0.21 3.48 10.14
CA MET A 16 -1.35 4.36 10.46
C MET A 16 -1.03 5.85 10.34
N ALA A 17 0.18 6.22 9.90
CA ALA A 17 0.59 7.62 9.79
C ALA A 17 -0.16 8.39 8.68
N LEU A 18 -0.68 7.68 7.68
CA LEU A 18 -1.48 8.24 6.59
C LEU A 18 -2.95 7.85 6.79
N GLY A 19 -3.88 8.76 6.47
CA GLY A 19 -5.31 8.52 6.67
C GLY A 19 -5.83 7.29 5.94
N ALA A 20 -6.82 6.62 6.53
CA ALA A 20 -7.50 5.48 5.92
C ALA A 20 -8.46 5.90 4.79
N ASN A 21 -8.76 4.96 3.90
CA ASN A 21 -9.88 5.10 2.97
C ASN A 21 -11.23 4.83 3.68
N ILE A 22 -12.34 4.93 2.94
CA ILE A 22 -13.71 4.71 3.46
C ILE A 22 -13.96 3.30 4.02
N TYR A 23 -13.07 2.34 3.75
CA TYR A 23 -13.14 0.97 4.28
C TYR A 23 -12.26 0.78 5.53
N GLY A 24 -11.64 1.84 6.05
CA GLY A 24 -10.71 1.75 7.18
C GLY A 24 -9.36 1.12 6.82
N LEU A 25 -9.01 1.07 5.53
CA LEU A 25 -7.74 0.50 5.08
C LEU A 25 -6.67 1.58 4.96
N TYR A 26 -5.50 1.29 5.53
CA TYR A 26 -4.34 2.17 5.59
C TYR A 26 -3.25 1.73 4.61
N GLY A 27 -2.46 2.68 4.11
CA GLY A 27 -1.30 2.39 3.25
C GLY A 27 -1.65 1.80 1.88
N ILE A 28 -2.90 1.95 1.41
CA ILE A 28 -3.34 1.46 0.09
C ILE A 28 -2.62 2.20 -1.05
N HIS A 29 -2.26 3.48 -0.84
CA HIS A 29 -1.49 4.28 -1.79
C HIS A 29 -0.17 4.72 -1.16
N GLY A 30 0.95 4.33 -1.76
CA GLY A 30 2.29 4.63 -1.29
C GLY A 30 2.76 3.69 -0.18
N ASN A 31 3.71 4.15 0.62
CA ASN A 31 4.48 3.34 1.57
C ASN A 31 5.23 2.20 0.86
N VAL A 32 4.60 1.06 0.63
CA VAL A 32 5.16 -0.09 -0.10
C VAL A 32 4.18 -0.59 -1.15
N SER A 33 4.70 -1.08 -2.28
CA SER A 33 3.86 -1.74 -3.27
C SER A 33 3.50 -3.11 -2.74
N GLU A 34 2.25 -3.52 -2.85
CA GLU A 34 1.77 -4.75 -2.24
C GLU A 34 1.68 -5.85 -3.30
N LEU A 35 2.29 -7.01 -3.02
CA LEU A 35 2.19 -8.20 -3.86
C LEU A 35 0.75 -8.69 -3.98
N THR A 36 0.40 -9.22 -5.15
CA THR A 36 -0.90 -9.83 -5.41
C THR A 36 -0.78 -11.34 -5.60
N SER A 37 -1.92 -12.03 -5.71
CA SER A 37 -1.94 -13.45 -6.12
C SER A 37 -1.51 -13.67 -7.57
N LYS A 38 -1.37 -12.60 -8.37
CA LYS A 38 -0.87 -12.65 -9.74
C LYS A 38 0.63 -12.43 -9.73
N ASN A 39 1.37 -13.47 -10.13
CA ASN A 39 2.83 -13.41 -10.22
C ASN A 39 3.31 -12.24 -11.08
N GLY A 40 4.37 -11.58 -10.63
CA GLY A 40 4.98 -10.46 -11.34
C GLY A 40 4.22 -9.13 -11.19
N ILE A 41 3.12 -9.09 -10.42
CA ILE A 41 2.31 -7.88 -10.26
C ILE A 41 2.17 -7.47 -8.79
N SER A 42 2.47 -6.20 -8.55
CA SER A 42 2.20 -5.48 -7.32
C SER A 42 1.28 -4.28 -7.57
N LYS A 43 0.70 -3.71 -6.51
CA LYS A 43 -0.28 -2.61 -6.57
C LYS A 43 0.01 -1.55 -5.50
N GLY A 44 -0.63 -0.38 -5.61
CA GLY A 44 -0.64 0.65 -4.57
C GLY A 44 0.55 1.62 -4.58
N GLY A 45 1.62 1.32 -5.30
CA GLY A 45 2.79 2.18 -5.33
C GLY A 45 3.60 2.13 -4.05
N ASN A 46 4.71 2.87 -3.97
CA ASN A 46 5.59 2.89 -2.81
C ASN A 46 6.16 4.29 -2.59
N TRP A 47 6.99 4.47 -1.56
CA TRP A 47 7.61 5.77 -1.25
C TRP A 47 8.48 6.34 -2.39
N LYS A 48 8.87 5.50 -3.37
CA LYS A 48 9.77 5.84 -4.48
C LYS A 48 9.02 6.13 -5.78
N THR A 49 7.76 5.72 -5.90
CA THR A 49 6.96 5.92 -7.11
C THR A 49 6.26 7.27 -7.11
N ARG A 50 6.02 7.82 -8.31
CA ARG A 50 5.28 9.07 -8.45
C ARG A 50 3.80 8.80 -8.20
N PHE A 51 3.10 9.76 -7.60
CA PHE A 51 1.67 9.61 -7.29
C PHE A 51 0.79 9.31 -8.51
N ALA A 52 1.14 9.86 -9.69
CA ALA A 52 0.44 9.57 -10.94
C ALA A 52 0.52 8.09 -11.37
N ASP A 53 1.57 7.38 -10.95
CA ASP A 53 1.77 5.96 -11.25
C ASP A 53 1.12 5.05 -10.21
N ASN A 54 0.61 5.60 -9.10
CA ASN A 54 0.03 4.87 -7.97
C ASN A 54 -1.49 4.73 -8.06
N GLN A 55 -2.11 4.96 -9.22
CA GLN A 55 -3.56 4.82 -9.37
C GLN A 55 -3.99 3.37 -9.13
N ILE A 56 -5.19 3.16 -8.57
CA ILE A 56 -5.72 1.85 -8.16
C ILE A 56 -5.72 0.86 -9.33
N GLU A 57 -5.99 1.34 -10.53
CA GLU A 57 -6.11 0.56 -11.76
C GLU A 57 -4.74 0.15 -12.32
N LYS A 58 -3.64 0.78 -11.90
CA LYS A 58 -2.30 0.53 -12.46
C LYS A 58 -1.68 -0.72 -11.88
N ASP A 59 -1.23 -1.61 -12.75
CA ASP A 59 -0.40 -2.75 -12.39
C ASP A 59 1.05 -2.31 -12.35
N LEU A 60 1.76 -2.63 -11.26
CA LEU A 60 3.18 -2.33 -11.10
C LEU A 60 3.99 -3.63 -11.25
N PRO A 61 4.98 -3.67 -12.15
CA PRO A 61 5.79 -4.86 -12.34
C PRO A 61 6.59 -5.19 -11.08
N PHE A 62 6.70 -6.48 -10.77
CA PHE A 62 7.51 -7.02 -9.68
C PHE A 62 8.38 -8.17 -10.19
N ASP A 63 9.59 -7.82 -10.63
CA ASP A 63 10.51 -8.79 -11.23
C ASP A 63 11.51 -9.39 -10.23
N SER A 64 11.81 -8.66 -9.14
CA SER A 64 12.80 -9.07 -8.15
C SER A 64 12.52 -8.51 -6.76
N ILE A 65 13.01 -9.23 -5.75
CA ILE A 65 12.96 -8.82 -4.33
C ILE A 65 13.61 -7.46 -4.18
N ASN A 66 12.95 -6.56 -3.46
CA ASN A 66 13.41 -5.21 -3.22
C ASN A 66 12.87 -4.67 -1.90
N ALA A 67 13.37 -3.51 -1.46
CA ALA A 67 13.06 -2.93 -0.15
C ALA A 67 11.75 -2.09 -0.11
N TRP A 68 11.05 -1.93 -1.23
CA TRP A 68 9.86 -1.09 -1.35
C TRP A 68 8.61 -1.86 -1.78
N THR A 69 8.70 -3.19 -1.85
CA THR A 69 7.58 -4.09 -2.09
C THR A 69 7.33 -4.94 -0.84
N GLY A 70 6.09 -4.92 -0.35
CA GLY A 70 5.60 -5.72 0.77
C GLY A 70 4.35 -6.50 0.37
N PHE A 71 3.50 -6.82 1.34
CA PHE A 71 2.24 -7.52 1.09
C PHE A 71 1.21 -7.21 2.17
N ARG A 72 -0.05 -7.52 1.84
CA ARG A 72 -1.17 -7.50 2.77
C ARG A 72 -1.87 -8.84 2.74
N ASN A 73 -2.07 -9.40 3.92
CA ASN A 73 -2.80 -10.65 4.11
C ASN A 73 -4.29 -10.45 3.86
N ILE A 74 -4.89 -11.41 3.16
CA ILE A 74 -6.34 -11.53 2.98
C ILE A 74 -6.79 -12.90 3.47
N ALA A 75 -7.99 -12.99 4.03
CA ALA A 75 -8.58 -14.24 4.47
C ALA A 75 -10.06 -14.28 4.09
N ARG A 76 -10.57 -15.50 3.80
CA ARG A 76 -12.00 -15.73 3.60
C ARG A 76 -12.66 -15.98 4.94
N GLN A 77 -13.66 -15.18 5.26
CA GLN A 77 -14.51 -15.39 6.42
C GLN A 77 -15.85 -15.96 5.97
N ARG A 78 -16.33 -16.97 6.68
CA ARG A 78 -17.68 -17.54 6.49
C ARG A 78 -18.52 -17.21 7.72
N LEU A 79 -19.56 -16.42 7.53
CA LEU A 79 -20.52 -16.12 8.59
C LEU A 79 -21.37 -17.38 8.85
N LEU A 80 -21.38 -17.83 10.09
CA LEU A 80 -22.23 -18.93 10.52
C LEU A 80 -23.44 -18.35 11.24
N LYS A 81 -24.62 -18.88 10.94
CA LYS A 81 -25.83 -18.55 11.68
C LYS A 81 -25.69 -19.13 13.09
N VAL A 82 -25.67 -18.26 14.09
CA VAL A 82 -25.79 -18.69 15.48
C VAL A 82 -27.23 -19.19 15.68
N LYS A 83 -27.36 -20.42 16.20
CA LYS A 83 -28.67 -21.00 16.52
C LYS A 83 -29.25 -20.36 17.77
#